data_AF-A0A922Y4E9-F1
#
_entry.id   AF-A0A922Y4E9-F1
#
_cell.length_a   1.000
_cell.length_b   1.000
_cell.length_c   1.000
_cell.angle_alpha   90.00
_cell.angle_beta   90.00
_cell.angle_gamma   90.00
#
_symmetry.space_group_name_H-M   'P 1'
#
loop_
_entity.id
_entity.type
_entity.pdbx_description
1 polymer ?
#
loop_
_entity_poly.entity_id
_entity_poly.type
_entity_poly.pdbx_seq_one_letter_code
_entity_poly.pdbx_strand_id
1 'polypeptide(L)' 'MTSILLIAGIIATLSASIWLALEGSAALALPLVIIFAGLVRTLVRRAGRRGITPAEMAPPTLDDRQL' A
#
# COMPACT_ATOMS: atom_id res chain seq x y z
N MET A 1 1.89 -13.54 -5.82
CA MET A 1 3.22 -13.02 -6.20
C MET A 1 3.44 -11.57 -5.80
N THR A 2 2.64 -10.60 -6.30
CA THR A 2 2.86 -9.16 -6.00
C THR A 2 2.79 -8.78 -4.52
N SER A 3 1.99 -9.46 -3.68
CA SER A 3 1.95 -9.18 -2.23
C SER A 3 3.22 -9.60 -1.49
N ILE A 4 3.87 -10.68 -1.94
CA ILE A 4 5.11 -11.19 -1.32
C ILE A 4 6.26 -10.22 -1.62
N LEU A 5 6.38 -9.78 -2.89
CA LEU A 5 7.37 -8.78 -3.29
C LEU A 5 7.18 -7.44 -2.55
N LEU A 6 5.92 -7.02 -2.34
CA LEU A 6 5.61 -5.81 -1.57
C LEU A 6 6.08 -5.94 -0.12
N ILE A 7 5.77 -7.06 0.55
CA ILE A 7 6.18 -7.30 1.94
C ILE A 7 7.71 -7.39 2.04
N ALA A 8 8.36 -8.10 1.12
CA ALA A 8 9.83 -8.19 1.07
C ALA A 8 10.48 -6.81 0.87
N GLY A 9 9.93 -5.99 -0.04
CA GLY A 9 10.40 -4.62 -0.27
C GLY A 9 10.24 -3.73 0.96
N ILE A 10 9.12 -3.84 1.70
CA ILE A 10 8.90 -3.11 2.95
C ILE A 10 9.97 -3.48 3.98
N ILE A 11 10.22 -4.78 4.19
CA ILE A 11 11.21 -5.26 5.17
C ILE A 11 12.61 -4.79 4.79
N ALA A 12 13.02 -4.99 3.52
CA ALA A 12 14.34 -4.60 3.06
C ALA A 12 14.58 -3.07 3.19
N THR A 13 13.60 -2.26 2.79
CA THR A 13 13.70 -0.79 2.87
C THR A 13 13.78 -0.31 4.31
N LEU A 14 12.97 -0.90 5.21
CA LEU A 14 12.99 -0.56 6.63
C LEU A 14 14.34 -0.89 7.26
N SER A 15 14.83 -2.11 7.07
CA SER A 15 16.12 -2.55 7.61
C SER A 15 17.27 -1.67 7.13
N ALA A 16 17.31 -1.34 5.83
CA ALA A 16 18.32 -0.45 5.27
C ALA A 16 18.24 0.97 5.85
N SER A 17 17.02 1.49 6.05
CA SER A 17 16.83 2.83 6.64
C SER A 17 17.32 2.90 8.09
N ILE A 18 17.04 1.86 8.89
CA ILE A 18 17.48 1.77 10.28
C ILE A 18 18.99 1.64 10.34
N TRP A 19 19.58 0.79 9.48
CA TRP A 19 21.03 0.63 9.39
C TRP A 19 21.73 1.98 9.16
N LEU A 20 21.31 2.73 8.14
CA LEU A 20 21.90 4.04 7.83
C LEU A 20 21.70 5.07 8.94
N ALA A 21 20.57 5.01 9.64
CA ALA A 21 20.33 5.90 10.78
C ALA A 21 21.26 5.60 11.96
N LEU A 22 21.58 4.32 12.20
CA LEU A 22 22.50 3.89 13.26
C LEU A 22 23.97 4.17 12.91
N GLU A 23 24.31 4.20 11.62
CA GLU A 23 25.67 4.43 11.12
C GLU A 23 26.04 5.93 11.05
N GLY A 24 25.30 6.80 11.76
CA GLY A 24 25.50 8.25 11.76
C GLY A 24 25.14 8.95 10.45
N SER A 25 24.62 8.21 9.48
CA SER A 25 24.28 8.68 8.12
C SER A 25 22.77 8.91 7.96
N ALA A 26 22.13 9.50 8.99
CA ALA A 26 20.68 9.69 9.04
C ALA A 26 20.11 10.44 7.83
N ALA A 27 20.86 11.39 7.26
CA ALA A 27 20.44 12.10 6.05
C ALA A 27 20.26 11.17 4.85
N LEU A 28 21.09 10.12 4.74
CA LEU A 28 20.98 9.10 3.67
C LEU A 28 19.85 8.10 3.92
N ALA A 29 19.35 8.00 5.16
CA ALA A 29 18.18 7.18 5.48
C ALA A 29 16.85 7.83 5.03
N LEU A 30 16.80 9.17 4.93
CA LEU A 30 15.57 9.92 4.60
C LEU A 30 14.89 9.45 3.30
N PRO A 31 15.61 9.27 2.17
CA PRO A 31 14.99 8.75 0.94
C PRO A 31 14.37 7.36 1.12
N LEU A 32 15.02 6.47 1.87
CA LEU A 32 14.50 5.13 2.15
C LEU A 32 13.22 5.18 3.00
N VAL A 33 13.15 6.09 3.96
CA VAL A 33 11.93 6.31 4.77
C VAL A 33 10.77 6.77 3.89
N ILE A 34 11.02 7.65 2.92
CA ILE A 34 9.98 8.11 1.96
C ILE A 34 9.49 6.93 1.13
N ILE A 35 10.39 6.10 0.61
CA ILE A 35 10.03 4.89 -0.15
C ILE A 35 9.20 3.95 0.73
N PHE A 36 9.64 3.70 1.96
CA PHE A 36 8.92 2.86 2.93
C PHE A 36 7.49 3.37 3.17
N ALA A 37 7.30 4.68 3.37
CA ALA A 37 5.97 5.28 3.51
C ALA A 37 5.08 5.04 2.27
N GLY A 38 5.65 5.14 1.07
CA GLY A 38 4.96 4.84 -0.18
C GLY A 38 4.54 3.36 -0.31
N LEU A 39 5.40 2.44 0.12
CA LEU A 39 5.10 1.00 0.15
C LEU A 39 4.00 0.67 1.17
N VAL A 40 4.06 1.26 2.36
CA VAL A 40 3.00 1.12 3.39
C VAL A 40 1.66 1.67 2.87
N ARG A 41 1.66 2.85 2.25
CA ARG A 41 0.46 3.41 1.61
C ARG A 41 -0.13 2.46 0.57
N THR A 42 0.72 1.82 -0.22
CA THR A 42 0.31 0.84 -1.24
C THR A 42 -0.29 -0.41 -0.60
N LEU A 43 0.31 -0.89 0.49
CA LEU A 43 -0.21 -2.01 1.28
C LEU A 43 -1.61 -1.69 1.84
N VAL A 44 -1.78 -0.54 2.47
CA VAL A 44 -3.06 -0.10 3.04
C VAL A 44 -4.13 0.05 1.96
N ARG A 45 -3.81 0.70 0.84
CA ARG A 45 -4.74 0.81 -0.31
C ARG A 45 -5.18 -0.56 -0.82
N ARG A 46 -4.26 -1.51 -0.87
CA ARG A 46 -4.55 -2.86 -1.34
C ARG A 46 -5.39 -3.65 -0.33
N ALA A 47 -5.15 -3.49 0.96
CA ALA A 47 -5.97 -4.09 2.01
C ALA A 47 -7.41 -3.55 1.98
N GLY A 48 -7.59 -2.23 1.83
CA GLY A 48 -8.92 -1.60 1.76
C GLY A 48 -9.73 -1.98 0.51
N ARG A 49 -9.08 -2.27 -0.62
CA ARG A 49 -9.76 -2.73 -1.85
C ARG A 49 -10.27 -4.18 -1.80
N ARG A 50 -9.94 -4.96 -0.77
CA ARG A 50 -10.38 -6.36 -0.66
C ARG A 50 -11.83 -6.56 -0.20
N GLY A 51 -12.55 -5.48 0.15
CA GLY A 51 -13.95 -5.56 0.61
C GLY A 51 -14.96 -4.72 -0.19
N ILE A 52 -14.53 -4.03 -1.26
CA ILE A 52 -15.43 -3.28 -2.13
C ILE A 52 -15.11 -3.71 -3.56
N THR A 53 -15.81 -4.73 -4.03
CA THR A 53 -15.79 -5.11 -5.44
C THR A 53 -16.51 -4.00 -6.20
N PRO A 54 -15.89 -3.32 -7.19
CA PRO A 54 -16.55 -2.26 -7.95
C PRO A 54 -17.86 -2.70 -8.63
N ALA A 55 -18.04 -4.01 -8.82
CA ALA A 55 -19.26 -4.62 -9.33
C ALA A 55 -20.45 -4.61 -8.34
N GLU A 56 -20.21 -4.44 -7.03
CA GLU A 56 -21.27 -4.34 -6.01
C GLU A 56 -21.86 -2.92 -5.89
N MET A 57 -21.22 -1.91 -6.48
CA MET A 57 -21.79 -0.57 -6.62
C MET A 57 -22.52 -0.39 -7.96
N ALA A 58 -23.14 -1.44 -8.48
CA ALA A 58 -24.15 -1.25 -9.51
C ALA A 58 -25.32 -0.48 -8.85
N PRO A 59 -25.73 0.70 -9.38
CA PRO A 59 -26.97 1.34 -8.96
C PRO A 59 -28.10 0.31 -9.09
N PRO A 60 -29.09 0.29 -8.17
CA PRO A 60 -30.26 -0.56 -8.37
C PRO A 60 -30.82 -0.25 -9.76
N THR A 61 -30.91 -1.27 -10.61
CA THR A 61 -31.60 -1.16 -11.90
C THR A 61 -33.01 -0.73 -11.58
N LEU A 62 -33.32 0.55 -11.82
CA LEU A 62 -34.67 1.09 -11.74
C LEU A 62 -35.46 0.38 -12.84
N ASP A 63 -36.09 -0.72 -12.48
CA ASP A 63 -36.98 -1.47 -13.36
C ASP A 63 -38.26 -0.63 -13.47
N ASP A 64 -38.29 0.30 -14.44
CA ASP A 64 -39.44 1.13 -14.83
C ASP A 64 -40.53 0.25 -15.50
N ARG A 65 -40.92 -0.82 -14.80
CA ARG A 65 -41.90 -1.81 -15.25
C ARG A 65 -43.09 -1.92 -14.32
N GLN A 66 -43.44 -0.88 -13.57
CA GLN A 66 -44.76 -0.79 -12.94
C GLN A 66 -45.18 0.68 -12.87
N LEU A 67 -45.95 1.13 -13.86
CA LEU A 67 -47.27 1.81 -13.76
C LEU A 67 -47.65 2.46 -15.10
#